data_AF-A0A3N5WWR3-F1
#
_entry.id   AF-A0A3N5WWR3-F1
#
_cell.length_a   1.000
_cell.length_b   1.000
_cell.length_c   1.000
_cell.angle_alpha   90.00
_cell.angle_beta   90.00
_cell.angle_gamma   90.00
#
_symmetry.space_group_name_H-M   'P 1'
#
loop_
_entity.id
_entity.type
_entity.pdbx_description
1 polymer ?
#
loop_
_entity_poly.entity_id
_entity_poly.type
_entity_poly.pdbx_seq_one_letter_code
_entity_poly.pdbx_strand_id
1 'polypeptide(L)'
;MTETFEPQREVTLRFLTQAGEVNFLGNIHGGAVMKWIDEAAYACAAGWCGGDCVTVYVGGIRFYRPIHVGSLVEVSARLIYTGSTSMHIAVDVCAG
;
A
#
# COMPACT_ATOMS: atom_id res chain seq x y z
N MET A 1 -19.22 -19.94 14.78
CA MET A 1 -18.09 -20.48 14.01
C MET A 1 -17.12 -19.32 13.83
N THR A 2 -16.18 -19.15 14.76
CA THR A 2 -15.15 -18.11 14.66
C THR A 2 -14.09 -18.63 13.72
N GLU A 3 -14.12 -18.19 12.46
CA GLU A 3 -12.98 -18.39 11.56
C GLU A 3 -11.77 -17.75 12.22
N THR A 4 -10.76 -18.58 12.51
CA THR A 4 -9.49 -18.09 13.03
C THR A 4 -8.71 -17.62 11.81
N PHE A 5 -8.77 -16.31 11.52
CA PHE A 5 -7.97 -15.71 10.46
C PHE A 5 -6.49 -15.85 10.84
N GLU A 6 -5.73 -16.58 10.03
CA GLU A 6 -4.27 -16.62 10.17
C GLU A 6 -3.72 -15.21 9.93
N PRO A 7 -2.81 -14.72 10.80
CA PRO A 7 -2.35 -13.34 10.73
C PRO A 7 -1.58 -13.12 9.42
N GLN A 8 -2.10 -12.20 8.61
CA GLN A 8 -1.62 -11.97 7.25
C GLN A 8 -0.38 -11.06 7.26
N ARG A 9 0.78 -11.63 6.88
CA ARG A 9 2.05 -10.88 6.83
C ARG A 9 2.26 -10.08 5.55
N GLU A 10 1.46 -10.32 4.52
CA GLU A 10 1.63 -9.73 3.21
C GLU A 10 0.28 -9.52 2.51
N VAL A 11 0.11 -8.36 1.88
CA VAL A 11 -1.08 -7.97 1.11
C VAL A 11 -0.60 -7.40 -0.23
N THR A 12 -1.27 -7.77 -1.32
CA THR A 12 -1.07 -7.10 -2.61
C THR A 12 -2.39 -6.55 -3.14
N LEU A 13 -2.47 -5.24 -3.32
CA LEU A 13 -3.56 -4.59 -4.04
C LEU A 13 -3.23 -4.55 -5.53
N ARG A 14 -4.22 -4.84 -6.38
CA ARG A 14 -4.10 -4.82 -7.84
C ARG A 14 -5.26 -4.08 -8.48
N PHE A 15 -4.97 -3.09 -9.30
CA PHE A 15 -6.00 -2.30 -9.98
C PHE A 15 -5.45 -1.59 -11.22
N LEU A 16 -6.34 -1.25 -12.15
CA LEU A 16 -6.02 -0.41 -13.29
C LEU A 16 -6.12 1.06 -12.88
N THR A 17 -5.13 1.85 -13.29
CA THR A 17 -5.13 3.30 -13.08
C THR A 17 -6.19 3.99 -13.94
N GLN A 18 -6.88 4.98 -13.36
CA GLN A 18 -7.94 5.72 -14.03
C GLN A 18 -7.57 7.19 -14.29
N ALA A 19 -8.23 7.81 -15.26
CA ALA A 19 -7.96 9.20 -15.65
C ALA A 19 -8.21 10.23 -14.53
N GLY A 20 -8.99 9.87 -13.50
CA GLY A 20 -9.26 10.73 -12.34
C GLY A 20 -8.04 10.99 -11.44
N GLU A 21 -6.95 10.23 -11.60
CA GLU A 21 -5.76 10.28 -10.73
C GLU A 21 -4.56 10.98 -11.42
N VAL A 22 -4.83 11.64 -12.54
CA VAL A 22 -3.82 12.22 -13.44
C VAL A 22 -3.44 13.64 -13.01
N ASN A 23 -2.13 13.93 -13.01
CA ASN A 23 -1.59 15.25 -12.81
C ASN A 23 -1.59 16.08 -14.12
N PHE A 24 -1.28 17.38 -14.03
CA PHE A 24 -1.26 18.27 -15.20
C PHE A 24 -0.29 17.87 -16.33
N LEU A 25 0.63 16.93 -16.07
CA LEU A 25 1.59 16.40 -17.03
C LEU A 25 1.14 15.07 -17.68
N GLY A 26 -0.07 14.59 -17.39
CA GLY A 26 -0.62 13.35 -17.98
C GLY A 26 -0.19 12.05 -17.30
N ASN A 27 0.52 12.13 -16.16
CA ASN A 27 0.93 10.97 -15.36
C ASN A 27 0.11 10.86 -14.09
N ILE A 28 0.10 9.70 -13.45
CA ILE A 28 -0.49 9.54 -12.13
C ILE A 28 0.22 10.46 -11.12
N HIS A 29 -0.58 11.14 -10.29
CA HIS A 29 -0.07 12.02 -9.26
C HIS A 29 0.59 11.24 -8.11
N GLY A 30 1.72 11.73 -7.59
CA GLY A 30 2.41 11.07 -6.47
C GLY A 30 1.54 10.90 -5.23
N GLY A 31 0.60 11.82 -4.97
CA GLY A 31 -0.41 11.68 -3.92
C GLY A 31 -1.34 10.47 -4.08
N ALA A 32 -1.69 10.07 -5.30
CA ALA A 32 -2.45 8.84 -5.53
C ALA A 32 -1.62 7.61 -5.15
N VAL A 33 -0.35 7.58 -5.56
CA VAL A 33 0.58 6.51 -5.17
C VAL A 33 0.76 6.43 -3.65
N MET A 34 0.90 7.58 -2.97
CA MET A 34 1.00 7.62 -1.50
C MET A 34 -0.27 7.10 -0.83
N LYS A 35 -1.44 7.40 -1.38
CA LYS A 35 -2.71 6.85 -0.89
C LYS A 35 -2.74 5.33 -0.99
N TRP A 36 -2.36 4.76 -2.13
CA TRP A 36 -2.36 3.30 -2.30
C TRP A 36 -1.34 2.60 -1.39
N ILE A 37 -0.19 3.25 -1.14
CA ILE A 37 0.81 2.78 -0.17
C ILE A 37 0.19 2.68 1.22
N ASP A 38 -0.49 3.73 1.67
CA ASP A 38 -1.15 3.76 2.99
C ASP A 38 -2.27 2.72 3.09
N GLU A 39 -3.12 2.60 2.06
CA GLU A 39 -4.21 1.61 2.02
C GLU A 39 -3.68 0.17 2.08
N ALA A 40 -2.65 -0.16 1.31
CA ALA A 40 -2.04 -1.49 1.33
C ALA A 40 -1.36 -1.79 2.67
N ALA A 41 -0.66 -0.80 3.24
CA ALA A 41 -0.02 -0.94 4.54
C ALA A 41 -1.05 -1.12 5.67
N TYR A 42 -2.13 -0.34 5.68
CA TYR A 42 -3.22 -0.50 6.64
C TYR A 42 -3.87 -1.88 6.52
N ALA A 43 -4.18 -2.34 5.32
CA ALA A 43 -4.77 -3.67 5.11
C ALA A 43 -3.85 -4.78 5.64
N CYS A 44 -2.53 -4.68 5.39
CA CYS A 44 -1.56 -5.63 5.94
C CYS A 44 -1.45 -5.54 7.47
N ALA A 45 -1.43 -4.34 8.03
CA ALA A 45 -1.36 -4.11 9.47
C ALA A 45 -2.59 -4.66 10.20
N ALA A 46 -3.79 -4.30 9.73
CA ALA A 46 -5.05 -4.75 10.29
C ALA A 46 -5.22 -6.27 10.19
N GLY A 47 -4.84 -6.85 9.04
CA GLY A 47 -4.82 -8.31 8.84
C GLY A 47 -3.83 -9.04 9.76
N TRP A 48 -2.75 -8.38 10.17
CA TRP A 48 -1.79 -8.94 11.12
C TRP A 48 -2.23 -8.80 12.58
N CYS A 49 -2.69 -7.61 13.00
CA CYS A 49 -3.03 -7.34 14.40
C CYS A 49 -4.46 -7.76 14.77
N GLY A 50 -5.30 -8.09 13.79
CA GLY A 50 -6.69 -8.52 14.01
C GLY A 50 -7.61 -7.39 14.48
N GLY A 51 -7.25 -6.13 14.21
CA GLY A 51 -8.01 -4.96 14.65
C GLY A 51 -7.56 -3.65 14.01
N ASP A 52 -8.03 -2.54 14.56
CA ASP A 52 -7.69 -1.20 14.05
C ASP A 52 -6.25 -0.82 14.35
N CYS A 53 -5.67 -0.07 13.41
CA CYS A 53 -4.34 0.50 13.53
C CYS A 53 -4.30 1.89 12.89
N VAL A 54 -3.25 2.65 13.19
CA VAL A 54 -3.06 4.01 12.66
C VAL A 54 -1.67 4.17 12.07
N THR A 55 -1.59 4.89 10.96
CA THR A 55 -0.31 5.24 10.33
C THR A 55 0.38 6.34 11.12
N VAL A 56 1.43 5.99 11.86
CA VAL A 56 2.21 6.94 12.68
C VAL A 56 3.26 7.69 11.85
N TYR A 57 3.85 7.03 10.85
CA TYR A 57 4.92 7.58 10.03
C TYR A 57 5.00 6.88 8.68
N VAL A 58 5.25 7.66 7.63
CA VAL A 58 5.61 7.18 6.30
C VAL A 58 6.86 7.90 5.83
N GLY A 59 7.84 7.17 5.29
CA GLY A 59 9.10 7.76 4.84
C GLY A 59 9.92 6.84 3.95
N GLY A 60 11.03 7.36 3.43
CA GLY A 60 11.92 6.62 2.52
C GLY A 60 11.37 6.42 1.10
N ILE A 61 10.29 7.13 0.73
CA ILE A 61 9.65 6.98 -0.58
C ILE A 61 10.55 7.53 -1.68
N ARG A 62 10.74 6.72 -2.73
CA ARG A 62 11.46 7.10 -3.95
C ARG A 62 10.62 6.72 -5.17
N PHE A 63 10.31 7.70 -6.00
CA PHE A 63 9.61 7.49 -7.27
C PHE A 63 10.63 7.30 -8.39
N TYR A 64 10.78 6.06 -8.86
CA TYR A 64 11.79 5.72 -9.86
C TYR A 64 11.32 5.93 -11.31
N ARG A 65 10.03 5.72 -11.58
CA ARG A 65 9.43 5.79 -12.92
C ARG A 65 8.03 6.39 -12.85
N PRO A 66 7.58 7.13 -13.88
CA PRO A 66 6.19 7.59 -13.96
C PRO A 66 5.24 6.41 -14.15
N ILE A 67 4.01 6.54 -13.65
CA ILE A 67 2.90 5.62 -13.92
C ILE A 67 1.93 6.35 -14.85
N HIS A 68 1.49 5.66 -15.90
CA HIS A 68 0.56 6.20 -16.90
C HIS A 68 -0.85 5.66 -16.69
N VAL A 69 -1.85 6.40 -17.18
CA VAL A 69 -3.25 5.92 -17.20
C VAL A 69 -3.35 4.60 -17.95
N GLY A 70 -4.15 3.68 -17.42
CA GLY A 70 -4.33 2.36 -17.99
C GLY A 70 -3.25 1.34 -17.59
N SER A 71 -2.20 1.76 -16.86
CA SER A 71 -1.23 0.80 -16.30
C SER A 71 -1.91 -0.07 -15.24
N LEU A 72 -1.54 -1.36 -15.19
CA LEU A 72 -1.87 -2.23 -14.07
C LEU A 72 -0.89 -1.93 -12.94
N VAL A 73 -1.43 -1.49 -11.80
CA VAL A 73 -0.66 -1.21 -10.59
C VAL A 73 -0.76 -2.39 -9.65
N GLU A 74 0.38 -2.79 -9.10
CA GLU A 74 0.50 -3.72 -7.99
C GLU A 74 1.16 -2.99 -6.81
N VAL A 75 0.49 -2.97 -5.66
CA VAL A 75 1.04 -2.44 -4.41
C VAL A 75 1.20 -3.59 -3.43
N SER A 76 2.44 -4.00 -3.18
CA SER A 76 2.77 -5.11 -2.28
C SER A 76 3.24 -4.57 -0.95
N ALA A 77 2.50 -4.85 0.11
CA ALA A 77 2.79 -4.48 1.48
C ALA A 77 3.17 -5.72 2.29
N ARG A 78 4.26 -5.65 3.04
CA ARG A 78 4.77 -6.77 3.85
C ARG A 78 5.20 -6.28 5.22
N LEU A 79 4.72 -6.95 6.26
CA LEU A 79 5.18 -6.74 7.63
C LEU A 79 6.64 -7.21 7.76
N ILE A 80 7.51 -6.29 8.17
CA ILE A 80 8.95 -6.55 8.31
C ILE A 80 9.44 -6.54 9.76
N TYR A 81 8.69 -5.91 10.67
CA TYR A 81 9.03 -5.87 12.09
C TYR A 81 7.81 -5.54 12.96
N THR A 82 7.77 -6.10 14.17
CA THR A 82 6.74 -5.83 15.19
C THR A 82 7.41 -5.41 16.50
N GLY A 83 7.01 -4.26 17.04
CA GLY A 83 7.27 -3.86 18.42
C GLY A 83 6.18 -4.35 19.37
N SER A 84 6.09 -3.73 20.55
CA SER A 84 5.01 -4.01 21.51
C SER A 84 3.65 -3.49 21.02
N THR A 85 3.63 -2.28 20.46
CA THR A 85 2.42 -1.61 19.95
C THR A 85 2.64 -0.97 18.57
N SER A 86 3.70 -1.37 17.87
CA SER A 86 4.07 -0.81 16.56
C SER A 86 4.34 -1.91 15.54
N MET A 87 4.12 -1.57 14.27
CA MET A 87 4.38 -2.42 13.13
C MET A 87 5.15 -1.61 12.09
N HIS A 88 6.15 -2.23 11.47
CA HIS A 88 6.85 -1.65 10.33
C HIS A 88 6.51 -2.47 9.09
N ILE A 89 6.08 -1.78 8.05
CA ILE A 89 5.63 -2.40 6.80
C ILE A 89 6.46 -1.83 5.67
N ALA A 90 7.06 -2.72 4.88
CA ALA A 90 7.69 -2.36 3.61
C ALA A 90 6.64 -2.39 2.52
N VAL A 91 6.65 -1.39 1.64
CA VAL A 91 5.71 -1.30 0.51
C VAL A 91 6.47 -1.06 -0.78
N ASP A 92 6.21 -1.92 -1.76
CA ASP A 92 6.72 -1.79 -3.13
C ASP A 92 5.56 -1.56 -4.10
N VAL A 93 5.74 -0.61 -5.03
CA VAL A 93 4.76 -0.28 -6.06
C VAL A 93 5.35 -0.58 -7.43
N CYS A 94 4.67 -1.44 -8.18
CA CYS A 94 5.00 -1.79 -9.55
C CYS A 94 3.86 -1.36 -10.48
N ALA A 95 4.20 -0.93 -11.70
CA ALA A 95 3.21 -0.62 -12.72
C ALA A 95 3.74 -1.01 -14.11
N GLY A 96 2.86 -1.56 -14.95
CA GLY A 96 3.16 -1.99 -16.31
C GLY A 96 1.93 -2.31 -17.14
#